data_AF-X0P9X1-F1
#
_entry.id   AF-X0P9X1-F1
#
_cell.length_a   1.000
_cell.length_b   1.000
_cell.length_c   1.000
_cell.angle_alpha   90.00
_cell.angle_beta   90.00
_cell.angle_gamma   90.00
#
_symmetry.space_group_name_H-M   'P 1'
#
loop_
_entity.id
_entity.type
_entity.pdbx_description
1 polymer ?
#
loop_
_entity_poly.entity_id
_entity_poly.type
_entity_poly.pdbx_seq_one_letter_code
_entity_poly.pdbx_strand_id
1 'polypeptide(L)'
;MAKENQNEPLIDSSKLIFGIGQVQKITGVSGRQLRYWEEQRYITPIAQQKGTQRQYSFRTLFLIFHIQRYLSQGFTLQTAVEKANEFEKQMPILRTFVKAQLHGVEVAEDRSVIDFGFKDDTHQQRVYGIVEGDKTYFEIKNVDD
;
A
#
# COMPACT_ATOMS: atom_id res chain seq x y z
N MET A 1 4.52 32.97 10.97
CA MET A 1 3.82 32.20 9.92
C MET A 1 4.18 30.74 10.12
N ALA A 2 3.20 29.90 10.47
CA ALA A 2 3.45 28.48 10.71
C ALA A 2 3.96 27.86 9.41
N LYS A 3 5.10 27.17 9.48
CA LYS A 3 5.56 26.32 8.37
C LYS A 3 4.53 25.22 8.22
N GLU A 4 3.74 25.28 7.15
CA GLU A 4 2.84 24.21 6.74
C GLU A 4 3.69 22.92 6.64
N ASN A 5 3.38 21.93 7.47
CA ASN A 5 4.01 20.62 7.39
C ASN A 5 3.52 19.97 6.10
N GLN A 6 4.28 20.08 5.01
CA GLN A 6 4.03 19.47 3.70
C GLN A 6 4.03 17.92 3.72
N ASN A 7 3.91 17.31 4.90
CA ASN A 7 4.08 15.89 5.16
C ASN A 7 2.89 15.26 5.89
N GLU A 8 1.83 16.01 6.19
CA GLU A 8 0.60 15.40 6.71
C GLU A 8 -0.06 14.55 5.62
N PRO A 9 -0.41 13.30 5.93
CA PRO A 9 -1.06 12.43 4.95
C PRO A 9 -2.42 13.03 4.57
N LEU A 10 -2.67 13.14 3.25
CA LEU A 10 -3.94 13.60 2.69
C LEU A 10 -5.15 12.85 3.30
N ILE A 11 -4.96 11.58 3.66
CA ILE A 11 -5.94 10.76 4.37
C ILE A 11 -5.25 10.00 5.50
N ASP A 12 -5.71 10.21 6.73
CA ASP A 12 -5.32 9.41 7.89
C ASP A 12 -6.00 8.04 7.85
N SER A 13 -5.33 7.07 7.24
CA SER A 13 -5.84 5.69 7.08
C SER A 13 -6.19 4.98 8.40
N SER A 14 -5.67 5.44 9.54
CA SER A 14 -6.00 4.87 10.85
C SER A 14 -7.44 5.16 11.28
N LYS A 15 -8.04 6.23 10.76
CA LYS A 15 -9.43 6.65 11.04
C LYS A 15 -10.46 5.99 10.11
N LEU A 16 -10.01 5.25 9.10
CA LEU A 16 -10.90 4.57 8.17
C LEU A 16 -11.36 3.23 8.74
N ILE A 17 -12.66 3.17 9.05
CA ILE A 17 -13.31 2.02 9.69
C ILE A 17 -14.46 1.53 8.80
N PHE A 18 -14.52 0.22 8.59
CA PHE A 18 -15.48 -0.42 7.70
C PHE A 18 -16.29 -1.47 8.45
N GLY A 19 -17.62 -1.39 8.39
CA GLY A 19 -18.49 -2.45 8.90
C GLY A 19 -18.39 -3.70 8.03
N ILE A 20 -18.68 -4.88 8.59
CA ILE A 20 -18.60 -6.16 7.85
C ILE A 20 -19.40 -6.14 6.53
N GLY A 21 -20.57 -5.49 6.50
CA GLY A 21 -21.36 -5.39 5.27
C GLY A 21 -20.67 -4.56 4.17
N GLN A 22 -19.91 -3.51 4.55
CA GLN A 22 -19.10 -2.74 3.60
C GLN A 22 -17.91 -3.58 3.13
N VAL A 23 -17.22 -4.28 4.04
CA VAL A 23 -16.11 -5.17 3.68
C VAL A 23 -16.55 -6.22 2.67
N GLN A 24 -17.71 -6.84 2.88
CA GLN A 24 -18.26 -7.80 1.92
C GLN A 24 -18.52 -7.18 0.54
N LYS A 25 -19.11 -5.98 0.49
CA LYS A 25 -19.38 -5.27 -0.78
C LYS A 25 -18.10 -4.85 -1.50
N ILE A 26 -17.09 -4.40 -0.75
CA ILE A 26 -15.82 -3.90 -1.28
C ILE A 26 -14.94 -5.03 -1.78
N THR A 27 -14.87 -6.14 -1.04
CA THR A 27 -13.93 -7.24 -1.31
C THR A 27 -14.58 -8.40 -2.06
N GLY A 28 -15.91 -8.54 -2.01
CA GLY A 28 -16.62 -9.71 -2.52
C GLY A 28 -16.46 -10.96 -1.65
N VAL A 29 -15.71 -10.91 -0.54
CA VAL A 29 -15.60 -12.04 0.40
C VAL A 29 -16.93 -12.21 1.13
N SER A 30 -17.40 -13.45 1.22
CA SER A 30 -18.63 -13.74 1.97
C SER A 30 -18.45 -13.49 3.47
N GLY A 31 -19.52 -13.08 4.16
CA GLY A 31 -19.49 -12.94 5.62
C GLY A 31 -19.21 -14.25 6.36
N ARG A 32 -19.37 -15.41 5.72
CA ARG A 32 -18.96 -16.72 6.26
C ARG A 32 -17.44 -16.88 6.22
N GLN A 33 -16.81 -16.56 5.09
CA GLN A 33 -15.35 -16.61 4.96
C GLN A 33 -14.67 -15.61 5.90
N LEU A 34 -15.18 -14.38 6.02
CA LEU A 34 -14.64 -13.40 6.96
C LEU A 34 -14.67 -13.92 8.40
N ARG A 35 -15.80 -14.50 8.83
CA ARG A 35 -15.92 -15.11 10.17
C ARG A 35 -14.96 -16.28 10.36
N TYR A 36 -14.83 -17.15 9.35
CA TYR A 36 -13.87 -18.25 9.40
C TYR A 36 -12.42 -17.72 9.52
N TRP A 37 -12.05 -16.68 8.78
CA TRP A 37 -10.73 -16.07 8.89
C TRP A 37 -10.50 -15.39 10.25
N GLU A 38 -11.53 -14.80 10.85
CA GLU A 38 -11.46 -14.31 12.25
C GLU A 38 -11.25 -15.45 13.25
N GLU A 39 -11.99 -16.56 13.11
CA GLU A 39 -11.87 -17.74 13.98
C GLU A 39 -10.47 -18.35 13.92
N GLN A 40 -9.87 -18.39 12.73
CA GLN A 40 -8.49 -18.82 12.52
C GLN A 40 -7.45 -17.75 12.89
N ARG A 41 -7.88 -16.56 13.35
CA ARG A 41 -7.04 -15.40 13.67
C ARG A 41 -6.19 -14.87 12.51
N TYR A 42 -6.62 -15.13 11.27
CA TYR A 42 -5.98 -14.59 10.07
C TYR A 42 -6.31 -13.11 9.88
N ILE A 43 -7.48 -12.67 10.35
CA ILE A 43 -7.88 -11.27 10.42
C ILE A 43 -8.45 -10.98 11.80
N THR A 44 -8.36 -9.72 12.24
CA THR A 44 -8.87 -9.30 13.54
C THR A 44 -9.80 -8.10 13.36
N PRO A 45 -11.03 -8.14 13.91
CA PRO A 45 -11.89 -6.96 13.96
C PRO A 45 -11.31 -5.93 14.93
N ILE A 46 -11.74 -4.68 14.82
CA ILE A 46 -11.44 -3.66 15.82
C ILE A 46 -12.12 -4.07 17.13
N ALA A 47 -11.47 -3.81 18.27
CA ALA A 47 -12.05 -4.11 19.58
C ALA A 47 -13.33 -3.29 19.79
N GLN A 48 -14.43 -3.97 20.14
CA GLN A 48 -15.72 -3.31 20.34
C GLN A 48 -16.46 -3.87 21.57
N GLN A 49 -17.43 -3.10 22.06
CA GLN A 49 -18.35 -3.57 23.10
C GLN A 49 -19.22 -4.74 22.56
N LYS A 50 -19.59 -5.67 23.46
CA LYS A 50 -20.46 -6.80 23.11
C LYS A 50 -21.77 -6.30 22.46
N GLY A 51 -22.19 -6.95 21.38
CA GLY A 51 -23.45 -6.65 20.68
C GLY A 51 -23.33 -5.62 19.56
N THR A 52 -22.16 -5.04 19.33
CA THR A 52 -21.92 -4.13 18.21
C THR A 52 -21.61 -4.87 16.91
N GLN A 53 -21.90 -4.23 15.77
CA GLN A 53 -21.56 -4.78 14.46
C GLN A 53 -20.05 -4.78 14.25
N ARG A 54 -19.49 -5.92 13.84
CA ARG A 54 -18.07 -6.08 13.48
C ARG A 54 -17.58 -4.96 12.57
N GLN A 55 -16.48 -4.34 12.99
CA GLN A 55 -15.76 -3.32 12.24
C GLN A 55 -14.32 -3.75 11.97
N TYR A 56 -13.79 -3.29 10.85
CA TYR A 56 -12.44 -3.60 10.39
C TYR A 56 -11.70 -2.30 10.04
N SER A 57 -10.41 -2.29 10.35
CA SER A 57 -9.53 -1.18 9.96
C SER A 57 -9.21 -1.23 8.47
N PHE A 58 -8.74 -0.11 7.91
CA PHE A 58 -8.16 -0.08 6.57
C PHE A 58 -7.04 -1.10 6.36
N ARG A 59 -6.19 -1.30 7.38
CA ARG A 59 -5.14 -2.34 7.36
C ARG A 59 -5.72 -3.74 7.18
N THR A 60 -6.77 -4.06 7.93
CA THR A 60 -7.45 -5.37 7.82
C THR A 60 -8.12 -5.53 6.45
N LEU A 61 -8.70 -4.47 5.91
CA LEU A 61 -9.28 -4.48 4.56
C LEU A 61 -8.23 -4.82 3.48
N PHE A 62 -7.04 -4.21 3.56
CA PHE A 62 -5.92 -4.54 2.67
C PHE A 62 -5.47 -5.99 2.82
N LEU A 63 -5.35 -6.49 4.05
CA LEU A 63 -4.99 -7.88 4.30
C LEU A 63 -5.98 -8.85 3.62
N ILE A 64 -7.28 -8.57 3.70
CA ILE A 64 -8.33 -9.35 3.03
C ILE A 64 -8.12 -9.36 1.51
N PHE A 65 -7.86 -8.20 0.90
CA PHE A 65 -7.59 -8.11 -0.55
C PHE A 65 -6.36 -8.94 -0.97
N HIS A 66 -5.29 -8.89 -0.19
CA HIS A 66 -4.08 -9.65 -0.49
C HIS A 66 -4.31 -11.15 -0.34
N ILE A 67 -5.03 -11.59 0.70
CA ILE A 67 -5.42 -13.00 0.85
C ILE A 67 -6.22 -13.45 -0.39
N GLN A 68 -7.22 -12.67 -0.82
CA GLN A 68 -7.99 -13.00 -2.03
C GLN A 68 -7.14 -13.06 -3.29
N ARG A 69 -6.22 -12.10 -3.47
CA ARG A 69 -5.29 -12.11 -4.60
C ARG A 69 -4.49 -13.42 -4.65
N TYR A 70 -3.91 -13.85 -3.53
CA TYR A 70 -3.14 -15.10 -3.51
C TYR A 70 -4.03 -16.34 -3.65
N LEU A 71 -5.24 -16.35 -3.09
CA LEU A 71 -6.21 -17.42 -3.35
C LEU A 71 -6.55 -17.52 -4.85
N SER A 72 -6.73 -16.39 -5.54
CA SER A 72 -7.01 -16.37 -6.99
C SER A 72 -5.85 -16.88 -7.85
N GLN A 73 -4.63 -16.86 -7.30
CA GLN A 73 -3.44 -17.43 -7.94
C GLN A 73 -3.27 -18.94 -7.67
N GLY A 74 -4.22 -19.57 -6.97
CA GLY A 74 -4.22 -21.01 -6.69
C GLY A 74 -3.48 -21.42 -5.41
N PHE A 75 -3.06 -20.47 -4.57
CA PHE A 75 -2.45 -20.80 -3.28
C PHE A 75 -3.50 -21.32 -2.28
N THR A 76 -3.04 -22.16 -1.34
CA THR A 76 -3.86 -22.54 -0.18
C THR A 76 -4.13 -21.32 0.70
N LEU A 77 -5.17 -21.38 1.53
CA LEU A 77 -5.48 -20.29 2.45
C LEU A 77 -4.32 -19.94 3.38
N GLN A 78 -3.65 -20.95 3.94
CA GLN A 78 -2.51 -20.72 4.84
C GLN A 78 -1.38 -19.97 4.12
N THR A 79 -0.97 -20.44 2.93
CA THR A 79 0.07 -19.78 2.14
C THR A 79 -0.36 -18.39 1.68
N ALA A 80 -1.63 -18.19 1.34
CA ALA A 80 -2.17 -16.87 0.98
C ALA A 80 -2.07 -15.88 2.15
N VAL A 81 -2.41 -16.31 3.36
CA VAL A 81 -2.29 -15.50 4.59
C VAL A 81 -0.83 -15.18 4.91
N GLU A 82 0.07 -16.17 4.80
CA GLU A 82 1.51 -15.95 5.01
C GLU A 82 2.07 -14.91 4.04
N LYS A 83 1.79 -15.04 2.74
CA LYS A 83 2.21 -14.08 1.71
C LYS A 83 1.60 -12.69 1.89
N ALA A 84 0.34 -12.61 2.32
CA ALA A 84 -0.33 -11.35 2.57
C ALA A 84 0.27 -10.60 3.77
N ASN A 85 0.59 -11.32 4.84
CA ASN A 85 1.29 -10.75 5.99
C ASN A 85 2.72 -10.32 5.65
N GLU A 86 3.43 -11.11 4.83
CA GLU A 86 4.78 -10.75 4.40
C GLU A 86 4.78 -9.45 3.58
N PHE A 87 3.84 -9.33 2.63
CA PHE A 87 3.65 -8.08 1.87
C PHE A 87 3.34 -6.88 2.78
N GLU A 88 2.54 -7.09 3.83
CA GLU A 88 2.19 -6.03 4.78
C GLU A 88 3.40 -5.54 5.60
N LYS A 89 4.34 -6.43 5.95
CA LYS A 89 5.61 -6.04 6.60
C LYS A 89 6.55 -5.24 5.69
N GLN A 90 6.54 -5.53 4.39
CA GLN A 90 7.39 -4.88 3.40
C GLN A 90 6.89 -3.47 3.06
N MET A 91 5.58 -3.24 3.13
CA MET A 91 4.96 -1.98 2.69
C MET A 91 5.43 -0.73 3.44
N PRO A 92 5.58 -0.71 4.79
CA PRO A 92 6.13 0.45 5.50
C PRO A 92 7.55 0.80 5.07
N ILE A 93 8.38 -0.20 4.79
CA ILE A 93 9.77 -0.01 4.34
C ILE A 93 9.76 0.66 2.97
N LEU A 94 9.00 0.10 2.02
CA LEU A 94 8.86 0.66 0.68
C LEU A 94 8.30 2.09 0.71
N ARG A 95 7.26 2.35 1.51
CA ARG A 95 6.68 3.69 1.66
C ARG A 95 7.68 4.69 2.21
N THR A 96 8.45 4.29 3.23
CA THR A 96 9.48 5.14 3.83
C THR A 96 10.55 5.49 2.81
N PHE A 97 11.03 4.49 2.07
CA PHE A 97 12.02 4.67 1.02
C PHE A 97 11.49 5.58 -0.09
N VAL A 98 10.33 5.27 -0.68
CA VAL A 98 9.76 6.07 -1.77
C VAL A 98 9.48 7.50 -1.32
N LYS A 99 8.95 7.72 -0.11
CA LYS A 99 8.72 9.07 0.41
C LYS A 99 10.02 9.86 0.60
N ALA A 100 11.11 9.20 0.97
CA ALA A 100 12.41 9.84 1.14
C ALA A 100 13.09 10.16 -0.19
N GLN A 101 12.89 9.32 -1.21
CA GLN A 101 13.58 9.45 -2.50
C GLN A 101 12.77 10.25 -3.53
N LEU A 102 11.44 10.29 -3.42
CA LEU A 102 10.59 11.02 -4.36
C LEU A 102 10.74 12.53 -4.17
N HIS A 103 11.45 13.18 -5.09
CA HIS A 103 11.67 14.63 -5.08
C HIS A 103 10.71 15.41 -5.98
N GLY A 104 10.04 14.74 -6.91
CA GLY A 104 9.08 15.36 -7.80
C GLY A 104 8.53 14.41 -8.86
N VAL A 105 7.42 14.80 -9.46
CA VAL A 105 6.83 14.13 -10.63
C VAL A 105 6.47 15.20 -11.66
N GLU A 106 7.03 15.07 -12.85
CA GLU A 106 6.65 15.84 -14.03
C GLU A 106 5.77 14.98 -14.92
N VAL A 107 4.59 15.48 -15.27
CA VAL A 107 3.61 14.75 -16.09
C VAL A 107 3.44 15.48 -17.41
N ALA A 108 3.70 14.79 -18.53
CA ALA A 108 3.38 15.24 -19.87
C ALA A 108 2.62 14.16 -20.64
N GLU A 109 2.02 14.51 -21.80
CA GLU A 109 1.12 13.64 -22.57
C GLU A 109 1.76 12.29 -22.92
N ASP A 110 3.00 12.30 -23.40
CA ASP A 110 3.69 11.10 -23.89
C ASP A 110 4.76 10.56 -22.94
N ARG A 111 5.21 11.39 -21.99
CA ARG A 111 6.34 11.10 -21.12
C ARG A 111 6.15 11.72 -19.75
N SER A 112 6.08 10.89 -18.71
CA SER A 112 6.13 11.32 -17.32
C SER A 112 7.49 10.97 -16.70
N VAL A 113 8.01 11.84 -15.86
CA VAL A 113 9.32 11.72 -15.22
C VAL A 113 9.14 11.79 -13.71
N ILE A 114 9.69 10.83 -12.99
CA ILE A 114 9.73 10.76 -11.53
C ILE A 114 11.16 11.01 -11.10
N ASP A 115 11.41 12.06 -10.30
CA ASP A 115 12.74 12.31 -9.72
C ASP A 115 12.89 11.50 -8.44
N PHE A 116 13.80 10.52 -8.45
CA PHE A 116 14.14 9.66 -7.32
C PHE A 116 15.38 10.13 -6.55
N GLY A 117 15.93 11.30 -6.87
CA GLY A 117 17.06 11.88 -6.17
C GLY A 117 18.41 11.32 -6.59
N PHE A 118 19.37 11.39 -5.67
CA PHE A 118 20.73 10.97 -5.93
C PHE A 118 20.84 9.44 -5.85
N LYS A 119 21.62 8.87 -6.75
CA LYS A 119 21.89 7.42 -6.81
C LYS A 119 22.55 6.90 -5.53
N ASP A 120 23.44 7.72 -4.95
CA ASP A 120 24.22 7.42 -3.76
C ASP A 120 24.68 8.74 -3.09
N ASP A 121 25.33 8.62 -1.93
CA ASP A 121 25.76 9.75 -1.09
C ASP A 121 26.87 10.62 -1.71
N THR A 122 27.44 10.22 -2.86
CA THR A 122 28.41 11.07 -3.57
C THR A 122 27.74 12.26 -4.27
N HIS A 123 26.43 12.16 -4.48
CA HIS A 123 25.62 13.15 -5.19
C HIS A 123 26.10 13.46 -6.62
N GLN A 124 26.91 12.58 -7.23
CA GLN A 124 27.42 12.79 -8.59
C GLN A 124 26.39 12.47 -9.68
N GLN A 125 25.41 11.61 -9.36
CA GLN A 125 24.41 11.13 -10.32
C GLN A 125 23.00 11.21 -9.73
N ARG A 126 22.03 11.61 -10.55
CA ARG A 126 20.58 11.58 -10.24
C ARG A 126 19.88 10.46 -10.99
N VAL A 127 18.86 9.89 -10.35
CA VAL A 127 18.04 8.79 -10.87
C VAL A 127 16.64 9.31 -11.19
N TYR A 128 16.19 9.05 -12.40
CA TYR A 128 14.85 9.38 -12.87
C TYR A 128 14.10 8.11 -13.29
N GLY A 129 12.84 7.98 -12.88
CA GLY A 129 11.92 6.99 -13.43
C GLY A 129 11.17 7.57 -14.62
N ILE A 130 11.24 6.92 -15.77
CA ILE A 130 10.55 7.34 -16.98
C ILE A 130 9.33 6.45 -17.19
N VAL A 131 8.18 7.06 -17.50
CA VAL A 131 6.94 6.39 -17.91
C VAL A 131 6.54 6.93 -19.28
N GLU A 132 6.57 6.09 -20.31
CA GLU A 132 6.24 6.41 -21.69
C GLU A 132 5.26 5.36 -22.24
N GLY A 133 3.97 5.70 -22.27
CA GLY A 133 2.90 4.73 -22.52
C GLY A 133 2.98 3.56 -21.52
N ASP A 134 3.17 2.34 -22.04
CA ASP A 134 3.32 1.12 -21.22
C ASP A 134 4.77 0.82 -20.82
N LYS A 135 5.75 1.61 -21.29
CA LYS A 135 7.17 1.38 -21.00
C LYS A 135 7.58 2.14 -19.75
N THR A 136 8.34 1.45 -18.89
CA THR A 136 8.98 2.06 -17.73
C THR A 136 10.45 1.67 -17.65
N TYR A 137 11.32 2.64 -17.34
CA TYR A 137 12.76 2.43 -17.18
C TYR A 137 13.41 3.52 -16.33
N PHE A 138 14.65 3.28 -15.90
CA PHE A 138 15.45 4.28 -15.19
C PHE A 138 16.38 5.02 -16.14
N GLU A 139 16.48 6.33 -15.97
CA GLU A 139 17.49 7.18 -16.59
C GLU A 139 18.40 7.75 -15.48
N ILE A 140 19.72 7.60 -15.64
CA ILE A 140 20.71 8.10 -14.68
C ILE A 140 21.49 9.22 -15.37
N LYS A 141 21.51 10.42 -14.77
CA LYS A 141 22.25 11.58 -15.30
C LYS A 141 23.35 11.99 -14.33
N ASN A 142 24.51 12.38 -14.85
CA ASN A 142 25.49 13.08 -14.03
C ASN A 142 24.96 14.48 -13.70
N VAL A 143 25.32 15.00 -12.54
CA VAL A 143 24.90 16.34 -12.10
C VAL A 143 25.73 17.44 -12.78
N ASP A 144 26.94 17.09 -13.23
CA ASP A 144 27.91 18.01 -13.82
C ASP A 144 27.84 18.08 -15.36
N ASP A 145 26.88 17.39 -15.99
CA ASP A 145 26.63 17.39 -17.46
C ASP A 145 25.46 18.30 -17.88
#